data_AF-A0A2M8LCN3-F1
#
_entry.id   AF-A0A2M8LCN3-F1
#
_cell.length_a   1.000
_cell.length_b   1.000
_cell.length_c   1.000
_cell.angle_alpha   90.00
_cell.angle_beta   90.00
_cell.angle_gamma   90.00
#
_symmetry.space_group_name_H-M   'P 1'
#
loop_
_entity.id
_entity.type
_entity.pdbx_description
1 polymer ?
#
loop_
_entity_poly.entity_id
_entity_poly.type
_entity_poly.pdbx_seq_one_letter_code
_entity_poly.pdbx_strand_id
1 'polypeptide(L)'
;MRLFVVAVTFLSALFAPVWAFFLLAGFLAVRYPSWEVMLIAFFMDLVYLPIGGFFGIPFVITILVCILVWGLDPLRNQLVFK
;
A
#
# COMPACT_ATOMS: atom_id res chain seq x y z
N MET A 1 4.65 16.70 -5.47
CA MET A 1 3.51 15.83 -5.85
C MET A 1 3.65 14.44 -5.21
N ARG A 2 4.64 13.61 -5.57
CA ARG A 2 4.83 12.26 -4.99
C ARG A 2 4.84 12.22 -3.45
N LEU A 3 5.71 13.01 -2.80
CA LEU A 3 5.82 13.04 -1.32
C LEU A 3 4.50 13.40 -0.62
N PHE A 4 3.68 14.26 -1.22
CA PHE A 4 2.39 14.63 -0.67
C PHE A 4 1.42 13.44 -0.67
N VAL A 5 1.37 12.69 -1.79
CA VAL A 5 0.49 11.52 -1.88
C VAL A 5 0.99 10.40 -0.95
N VAL A 6 2.31 10.20 -0.82
CA VAL A 6 2.89 9.27 0.16
C VAL A 6 2.50 9.63 1.59
N ALA A 7 2.59 10.91 1.96
CA ALA A 7 2.18 11.39 3.28
C ALA A 7 0.68 11.17 3.53
N VAL A 8 -0.17 11.42 2.53
CA VAL A 8 -1.62 11.15 2.61
C VAL A 8 -1.90 9.66 2.76
N THR A 9 -1.22 8.80 2.00
CA THR A 9 -1.34 7.33 2.14
C THR A 9 -0.90 6.87 3.52
N PHE A 10 0.19 7.42 4.06
CA PHE A 10 0.64 7.12 5.43
C PHE A 10 -0.35 7.61 6.50
N LEU A 11 -0.92 8.80 6.35
CA LEU A 11 -1.95 9.29 7.26
C LEU A 11 -3.21 8.42 7.21
N SER A 12 -3.60 7.96 6.02
CA SER A 12 -4.73 7.04 5.87
C SER A 12 -4.48 5.69 6.55
N ALA A 13 -3.23 5.22 6.55
CA ALA A 13 -2.83 4.00 7.23
C ALA A 13 -3.00 4.10 8.75
N LEU A 14 -2.94 5.30 9.35
CA LEU A 14 -3.04 5.49 10.81
C LEU A 14 -4.44 5.89 11.27
N PHE A 15 -5.12 6.74 10.49
CA PHE A 15 -6.37 7.39 10.92
C PHE A 15 -7.61 6.90 10.17
N ALA A 16 -7.45 6.25 9.02
CA ALA A 16 -8.56 5.78 8.21
C ALA A 16 -8.73 4.25 8.31
N PRO A 17 -9.91 3.73 7.93
CA PRO A 17 -10.10 2.29 7.81
C PRO A 17 -9.12 1.66 6.81
N VAL A 18 -8.75 0.40 7.04
CA VAL A 18 -7.75 -0.32 6.22
C VAL A 18 -8.10 -0.32 4.71
N TRP A 19 -9.38 -0.34 4.36
CA TRP A 19 -9.82 -0.26 2.96
C TRP A 19 -9.47 1.08 2.28
N ALA A 20 -9.46 2.19 3.03
CA ALA A 20 -9.11 3.50 2.51
C ALA A 20 -7.61 3.58 2.18
N PHE A 21 -6.77 2.94 3.00
CA PHE A 21 -5.35 2.77 2.71
C PHE A 21 -5.13 2.03 1.39
N PHE A 22 -5.83 0.90 1.15
CA PHE A 22 -5.69 0.15 -0.11
C PHE A 22 -6.07 0.96 -1.36
N LEU A 23 -7.10 1.81 -1.28
CA LEU A 23 -7.48 2.69 -2.39
C LEU A 23 -6.39 3.72 -2.70
N LEU A 24 -5.82 4.36 -1.68
CA LEU A 24 -4.75 5.35 -1.84
C LEU A 24 -3.43 4.71 -2.28
N ALA A 25 -3.12 3.52 -1.74
CA ALA A 25 -2.02 2.68 -2.16
C ALA A 25 -2.13 2.32 -3.65
N GLY A 26 -3.31 1.93 -4.12
CA GLY A 26 -3.54 1.65 -5.53
C GLY A 26 -3.40 2.87 -6.42
N PHE A 27 -3.95 4.00 -6.02
CA PHE A 27 -3.78 5.25 -6.76
C PHE A 27 -2.29 5.65 -6.88
N LEU A 28 -1.52 5.50 -5.79
CA LEU A 28 -0.08 5.77 -5.81
C LEU A 28 0.65 4.76 -6.71
N ALA A 29 0.32 3.47 -6.63
CA ALA A 29 0.95 2.41 -7.43
C ALA A 29 0.75 2.59 -8.95
N VAL A 30 -0.42 3.10 -9.36
CA VAL A 30 -0.71 3.41 -10.77
C VAL A 30 0.09 4.62 -11.25
N ARG A 31 0.33 5.62 -10.39
CA ARG A 31 0.95 6.89 -10.79
C ARG A 31 2.46 6.89 -10.64
N TYR A 32 3.00 6.18 -9.65
CA TYR A 32 4.40 6.20 -9.26
C TYR A 32 4.92 4.79 -8.96
N PRO A 33 6.20 4.48 -9.26
CA PRO A 33 6.85 3.26 -8.80
C PRO A 33 7.00 3.33 -7.27
N SER A 34 6.13 2.59 -6.58
CA SER A 34 5.78 2.89 -5.18
C SER A 34 6.27 1.83 -4.20
N TRP A 35 7.59 1.63 -4.13
CA TRP A 35 8.21 0.82 -3.06
C TRP A 35 7.90 1.38 -1.66
N GLU A 36 7.63 2.68 -1.56
CA GLU A 36 7.23 3.37 -0.32
C GLU A 36 5.95 2.77 0.27
N VAL A 37 5.01 2.32 -0.55
CA VAL A 37 3.73 1.75 -0.11
C VAL A 37 3.94 0.36 0.50
N MET A 38 4.89 -0.42 -0.01
CA MET A 38 5.26 -1.70 0.62
C MET A 38 5.83 -1.46 2.02
N LEU A 39 6.64 -0.41 2.20
CA LEU A 39 7.21 -0.04 3.48
C LEU A 39 6.12 0.41 4.48
N ILE A 40 5.14 1.19 4.01
CA ILE A 40 3.97 1.59 4.82
C ILE A 40 3.10 0.37 5.16
N ALA A 41 2.85 -0.53 4.21
CA ALA A 41 2.08 -1.75 4.42
C ALA A 41 2.74 -2.67 5.46
N PHE A 42 4.07 -2.77 5.42
CA PHE A 42 4.85 -3.48 6.42
C PHE A 42 4.70 -2.87 7.81
N PHE A 43 4.74 -1.54 7.92
CA PHE A 43 4.43 -0.86 9.17
C PHE A 43 2.99 -1.13 9.64
N MET A 44 2.02 -1.16 8.73
CA MET A 44 0.63 -1.48 9.07
C MET A 44 0.48 -2.91 9.58
N ASP A 45 1.17 -3.89 9.01
CA ASP A 45 1.16 -5.26 9.54
C ASP A 45 1.67 -5.27 10.98
N LEU A 46 2.75 -4.54 11.30
CA LEU A 46 3.24 -4.45 12.67
C LEU A 46 2.28 -3.76 13.64
N VAL A 47 1.53 -2.76 13.17
CA VAL A 47 0.60 -1.96 13.99
C VAL A 47 -0.75 -2.68 14.19
N TYR A 48 -1.32 -3.25 13.14
CA TYR A 48 -2.68 -3.81 13.13
C TYR A 48 -2.72 -5.33 13.31
N LEU A 49 -1.66 -6.04 12.91
CA LEU A 49 -1.51 -7.48 13.14
C LEU A 49 -0.27 -7.73 14.01
N PRO A 50 -0.36 -7.48 15.33
CA PRO A 50 0.70 -7.86 16.23
C PRO A 50 0.98 -9.35 16.04
N ILE A 51 2.26 -9.68 15.92
CA ILE A 51 2.80 -11.04 15.76
C ILE A 51 2.17 -11.91 16.86
N GLY A 52 1.07 -12.62 16.56
CA GLY A 52 0.28 -13.37 17.55
C GLY A 52 -1.26 -13.35 17.40
N GLY A 53 -1.85 -12.57 16.50
CA GLY A 53 -3.31 -12.55 16.27
C GLY A 53 -3.88 -13.82 15.62
N PHE A 54 -5.17 -14.10 15.88
CA PHE A 54 -5.95 -15.34 15.63
C PHE A 54 -5.84 -16.03 14.25
N PHE A 55 -5.27 -15.37 13.23
CA PHE A 55 -5.07 -15.93 11.88
C PHE A 55 -3.61 -16.26 11.53
N GLY A 56 -2.62 -15.95 12.37
CA GLY A 56 -1.25 -16.49 12.30
C GLY A 56 -0.44 -16.21 11.01
N ILE A 57 -1.00 -15.55 10.01
CA ILE A 57 -0.31 -15.21 8.76
C ILE A 57 0.37 -13.86 8.98
N PRO A 58 1.70 -13.80 9.16
CA PRO A 58 2.39 -12.53 9.18
C PRO A 58 2.35 -11.90 7.79
N PHE A 59 2.35 -10.56 7.72
CA PHE A 59 2.51 -9.78 6.49
C PHE A 59 1.32 -9.80 5.51
N VAL A 60 0.08 -9.99 5.96
CA VAL A 60 -1.10 -10.02 5.09
C VAL A 60 -1.27 -8.70 4.32
N ILE A 61 -1.14 -7.56 4.99
CA ILE A 61 -1.32 -6.25 4.37
C ILE A 61 -0.21 -6.01 3.34
N THR A 62 1.02 -6.35 3.69
CA THR A 62 2.19 -6.27 2.80
C THR A 62 2.02 -7.15 1.57
N ILE A 63 1.58 -8.40 1.72
CA ILE A 63 1.34 -9.31 0.59
C ILE A 63 0.26 -8.76 -0.34
N LEU A 64 -0.86 -8.29 0.21
CA LEU A 64 -1.93 -7.68 -0.58
C LEU A 64 -1.43 -6.44 -1.34
N VAL A 65 -0.64 -5.60 -0.69
CA VAL A 65 -0.02 -4.44 -1.35
C VAL A 65 0.98 -4.86 -2.41
N CYS A 66 1.79 -5.89 -2.20
CA CYS A 66 2.70 -6.42 -3.23
C CYS A 66 1.94 -6.86 -4.48
N ILE A 67 0.86 -7.63 -4.29
CA ILE A 67 -0.02 -8.07 -5.39
C ILE A 67 -0.60 -6.86 -6.12
N LEU A 68 -0.99 -5.83 -5.37
CA LEU A 68 -1.60 -4.63 -5.92
C LEU A 68 -0.58 -3.77 -6.70
N VAL A 69 0.62 -3.59 -6.17
CA VAL A 69 1.71 -2.82 -6.83
C VAL A 69 2.18 -3.53 -8.10
N TRP A 70 2.40 -4.85 -8.06
CA TRP A 70 2.82 -5.61 -9.23
C TRP A 70 1.68 -5.82 -10.24
N GLY A 71 0.46 -6.04 -9.78
CA GLY A 71 -0.71 -6.18 -10.65
C GLY A 71 -1.04 -4.88 -11.41
N LEU A 72 -0.75 -3.72 -10.81
CA LEU A 72 -0.93 -2.41 -11.45
C LEU A 72 0.31 -1.93 -12.20
N ASP A 73 1.44 -2.64 -12.12
CA ASP A 73 2.66 -2.35 -12.88
C ASP A 73 2.42 -2.30 -14.41
N PRO A 74 1.70 -3.27 -15.04
CA PRO A 74 1.36 -3.16 -16.46
C PRO A 74 0.47 -1.95 -16.77
N LEU A 75 -0.48 -1.59 -15.90
CA LEU A 75 -1.32 -0.41 -16.06
C LEU A 75 -0.51 0.88 -15.97
N ARG A 76 0.44 0.96 -15.04
CA ARG A 76 1.34 2.11 -14.90
C ARG A 76 2.12 2.35 -16.19
N ASN A 77 2.65 1.28 -16.78
CA ASN A 77 3.40 1.38 -18.03
C ASN A 77 2.52 1.84 -19.20
N GLN A 78 1.23 1.54 -19.21
CA GLN A 78 0.30 2.04 -20.24
C GLN A 78 -0.16 3.48 -20.01
N LEU A 79 -0.26 3.92 -18.76
CA LEU A 79 -0.80 5.24 -18.39
C LEU A 79 0.26 6.34 -18.31
N VAL A 80 1.52 5.98 -18.06
CA VAL A 80 2.64 6.96 -17.96
C VAL A 80 3.36 7.16 -19.30
N PHE A 81 3.35 6.18 -20.20
CA PHE A 81 4.00 6.27 -21.51
C PHE A 81 3.07 6.66 -22.67
N LYS A 82 1.93 7.30 -22.39
CA LYS A 82 0.99 7.75 -23.41
C LYS A 82 0.82 9.27 -23.40
#